data_AF-A0A4R0DXX5-F1
#
_entry.id   AF-A0A4R0DXX5-F1
#
_cell.length_a   1.000
_cell.length_b   1.000
_cell.length_c   1.000
_cell.angle_alpha   90.00
_cell.angle_beta   90.00
_cell.angle_gamma   90.00
#
_symmetry.space_group_name_H-M   'P 1'
#
loop_
_entity.id
_entity.type
_entity.pdbx_description
1 polymer ?
#
loop_
_entity_poly.entity_id
_entity_poly.type
_entity_poly.pdbx_seq_one_letter_code
_entity_poly.pdbx_strand_id
1 'polypeptide(L)'
;MYKIIFTLLLCCCATAYGAEVDNALLKKNLEAANLQIEVLKAQVEVMKSYQDKFLSTVYWSLGGVLGIVVLLVGYNWFTNFKNQEKEIQTLKNYVEKEFRQKKIELEGSIGQEIKDIWREESKSLWFEVNELQYQFYLAKFNEYKSDQIYSLSISQIKLMISISKKMKYEFRVKKGLDYLVNVLELTLSEKRKSIMTTDLVSIVEEILSMAGDEYAPIKRRANDLISKIHDLN
;
A
#
# COMPACT_ATOMS: atom_id res chain seq x y z
N MET A 1 -131.88 59.85 -28.44
CA MET A 1 -130.74 59.01 -28.01
C MET A 1 -129.81 58.73 -29.22
N TYR A 2 -129.26 59.79 -29.86
CA TYR A 2 -128.39 59.70 -31.07
C TYR A 2 -127.16 60.63 -30.99
N LYS A 3 -127.04 61.47 -29.95
CA LYS A 3 -125.95 62.46 -29.82
C LYS A 3 -124.69 61.95 -29.12
N ILE A 4 -124.73 60.78 -28.46
CA ILE A 4 -123.56 60.21 -27.76
C ILE A 4 -122.74 59.27 -28.66
N ILE A 5 -123.37 58.67 -29.68
CA ILE A 5 -122.71 57.74 -30.62
C ILE A 5 -121.84 58.47 -31.65
N PHE A 6 -122.18 59.73 -32.01
CA PHE A 6 -121.43 60.47 -33.03
C PHE A 6 -120.10 61.05 -32.51
N THR A 7 -119.99 61.35 -31.21
CA THR A 7 -118.75 61.84 -30.59
C THR A 7 -117.70 60.74 -30.35
N LEU A 8 -118.10 59.46 -30.30
CA LEU A 8 -117.13 58.37 -30.10
C LEU A 8 -116.50 57.87 -31.41
N LEU A 9 -117.16 58.09 -32.56
CA LEU A 9 -116.69 57.62 -33.87
C LEU A 9 -115.62 58.54 -34.50
N LEU A 10 -115.54 59.80 -34.07
CA LEU A 10 -114.57 60.79 -34.62
C LEU A 10 -113.22 60.77 -33.89
N CYS A 11 -113.09 60.04 -32.79
CA CYS A 11 -111.86 59.95 -32.01
C CYS A 11 -110.95 58.77 -32.41
N CYS A 12 -111.44 57.82 -33.22
CA CYS A 12 -110.67 56.63 -33.64
C CYS A 12 -109.99 56.75 -35.02
N CYS A 13 -110.21 57.82 -35.79
CA CYS A 13 -109.57 58.00 -37.11
C CYS A 13 -108.26 58.81 -37.06
N ALA A 14 -107.86 59.34 -35.90
CA ALA A 14 -106.63 60.14 -35.75
C ALA A 14 -105.39 59.35 -35.31
N THR A 15 -105.50 58.05 -35.00
CA THR A 15 -104.37 57.23 -34.55
C THR A 15 -103.68 56.44 -35.67
N ALA A 16 -104.18 56.51 -36.91
CA ALA A 16 -103.59 55.77 -38.05
C ALA A 16 -102.49 56.55 -38.79
N TYR A 17 -102.37 57.87 -38.63
CA TYR A 17 -101.35 58.70 -39.30
C TYR A 17 -100.12 59.01 -38.42
N GLY A 18 -100.11 58.58 -37.15
CA GLY A 18 -98.97 58.74 -36.22
C GLY A 18 -98.03 57.53 -36.15
N ALA A 19 -98.48 56.33 -36.56
CA ALA A 19 -97.71 55.09 -36.45
C ALA A 19 -96.60 54.94 -37.52
N GLU A 20 -96.64 55.73 -38.60
CA GLU A 20 -95.63 55.72 -39.66
C GLU A 20 -94.41 56.60 -39.30
N VAL A 21 -94.63 57.72 -38.60
CA VAL A 21 -93.56 58.63 -38.16
C VAL A 21 -92.79 58.04 -36.97
N ASP A 22 -93.48 57.36 -36.04
CA ASP A 22 -92.81 56.65 -34.92
C ASP A 22 -91.96 55.48 -35.41
N ASN A 23 -92.40 54.73 -36.43
CA ASN A 23 -91.63 53.61 -37.00
C ASN A 23 -90.30 54.05 -37.65
N ALA A 24 -90.27 55.23 -38.27
CA ALA A 24 -89.04 55.77 -38.86
C ALA A 24 -88.03 56.19 -37.78
N LEU A 25 -88.51 56.81 -36.69
CA LEU A 25 -87.67 57.16 -35.54
C LEU A 25 -87.14 55.92 -34.81
N LEU A 26 -87.99 54.90 -34.67
CA LEU A 26 -87.64 53.61 -34.04
C LEU A 26 -86.59 52.86 -34.86
N LYS A 27 -86.73 52.84 -36.19
CA LYS A 27 -85.71 52.29 -37.10
C LYS A 27 -84.38 53.03 -36.98
N LYS A 28 -84.40 54.36 -36.93
CA LYS A 28 -83.17 55.17 -36.77
C LYS A 28 -82.48 54.92 -35.43
N ASN A 29 -83.23 54.81 -34.33
CA ASN A 29 -82.67 54.47 -33.03
C ASN A 29 -82.15 53.03 -32.95
N LEU A 30 -82.82 52.11 -33.63
CA LEU A 30 -82.41 50.71 -33.73
C LEU A 30 -81.14 50.55 -34.59
N GLU A 31 -81.02 51.30 -35.69
CA GLU A 31 -79.79 51.39 -36.50
C GLU A 31 -78.64 52.01 -35.69
N ALA A 32 -78.88 53.10 -34.96
CA ALA A 32 -77.87 53.71 -34.09
C ALA A 32 -77.43 52.77 -32.94
N ALA A 33 -78.36 52.03 -32.35
CA ALA A 33 -78.06 51.03 -31.32
C ALA A 33 -77.27 49.83 -31.88
N ASN A 34 -77.63 49.35 -33.08
CA ASN A 34 -76.89 48.28 -33.76
C ASN A 34 -75.46 48.73 -34.10
N LEU A 35 -75.29 49.98 -34.55
CA LEU A 35 -73.98 50.57 -34.82
C LEU A 35 -73.15 50.68 -33.53
N GLN A 36 -73.75 51.08 -32.41
CA GLN A 36 -73.08 51.09 -31.11
C GLN A 36 -72.69 49.67 -30.66
N ILE A 37 -73.56 48.68 -30.83
CA ILE A 37 -73.27 47.28 -30.51
C ILE A 37 -72.12 46.76 -31.38
N GLU A 38 -72.08 47.11 -32.66
CA GLU A 38 -71.00 46.74 -33.58
C GLU A 38 -69.67 47.39 -33.18
N VAL A 39 -69.68 48.69 -32.84
CA VAL A 39 -68.50 49.40 -32.32
C VAL A 39 -68.02 48.78 -31.00
N LEU A 40 -68.92 48.45 -30.07
CA LEU A 40 -68.54 47.78 -28.82
C LEU A 40 -67.97 46.38 -29.08
N LYS A 41 -68.53 45.61 -30.01
CA LYS A 41 -67.99 44.29 -30.38
C LYS A 41 -66.59 44.40 -30.98
N ALA A 42 -66.36 45.36 -31.87
CA ALA A 42 -65.05 45.64 -32.43
C ALA A 42 -64.03 46.04 -31.34
N GLN A 43 -64.42 46.88 -30.38
CA GLN A 43 -63.55 47.23 -29.24
C GLN A 43 -63.22 46.00 -28.36
N VAL A 44 -64.20 45.13 -28.09
CA VAL A 44 -63.99 43.90 -27.33
C VAL A 44 -63.05 42.94 -28.06
N GLU A 45 -63.19 42.79 -29.38
CA GLU A 45 -62.30 41.96 -30.20
C GLU A 45 -60.87 42.50 -30.21
N VAL A 46 -60.72 43.82 -30.36
CA VAL A 46 -59.42 44.49 -30.26
C VAL A 46 -58.79 44.26 -28.88
N MET A 47 -59.54 44.41 -27.79
CA MET A 47 -59.05 44.14 -26.43
C MET A 47 -58.63 42.68 -26.25
N LYS A 48 -59.38 41.71 -26.77
CA LYS A 48 -58.99 40.29 -26.73
C LYS A 48 -57.68 40.06 -27.48
N SER A 49 -57.53 40.62 -28.68
CA SER A 49 -56.29 40.47 -29.46
C SER A 49 -55.07 41.06 -28.74
N TYR A 50 -55.25 42.17 -28.00
CA TYR A 50 -54.18 42.75 -27.17
C TYR A 50 -53.85 41.88 -25.98
N GLN A 51 -54.85 41.32 -25.30
CA GLN A 51 -54.65 40.38 -24.20
C GLN A 51 -53.92 39.11 -24.64
N ASP A 52 -54.28 38.54 -25.80
CA ASP A 52 -53.62 37.35 -26.36
C ASP A 52 -52.15 37.62 -26.73
N LYS A 53 -51.87 38.77 -27.37
CA LYS A 53 -50.50 39.20 -27.67
C LYS A 53 -49.69 39.43 -26.40
N PHE A 54 -50.28 40.07 -25.40
CA PHE A 54 -49.63 40.32 -24.12
C PHE A 54 -49.30 39.00 -23.39
N LEU A 55 -50.27 38.09 -23.29
CA LEU A 55 -50.07 36.75 -22.71
C LEU A 55 -48.99 35.99 -23.45
N SER A 56 -48.98 36.02 -24.79
CA SER A 56 -47.95 35.39 -25.61
C SER A 56 -46.55 35.92 -25.29
N THR A 57 -46.36 37.25 -25.22
CA THR A 57 -45.06 37.84 -24.85
C THR A 57 -44.64 37.46 -23.43
N VAL A 58 -45.59 37.45 -22.48
CA VAL A 58 -45.31 37.01 -21.10
C VAL A 58 -44.89 35.55 -21.09
N TYR A 59 -45.59 34.65 -21.79
CA TYR A 59 -45.21 33.24 -21.89
C TYR A 59 -43.83 33.03 -22.53
N TRP A 60 -43.50 33.78 -23.59
CA TRP A 60 -42.17 33.73 -24.20
C TRP A 60 -41.07 34.24 -23.25
N SER A 61 -41.34 35.32 -22.50
CA SER A 61 -40.39 35.84 -21.52
C SER A 61 -40.16 34.87 -20.35
N LEU A 62 -41.24 34.27 -19.83
CA LEU A 62 -41.18 33.29 -18.76
C LEU A 62 -40.49 32.00 -19.22
N GLY A 63 -40.75 31.57 -20.45
CA GLY A 63 -40.06 30.45 -21.09
C GLY A 63 -38.56 30.72 -21.24
N GLY A 64 -38.16 31.93 -21.63
CA GLY A 64 -36.77 32.34 -21.68
C GLY A 64 -36.07 32.29 -20.32
N VAL A 65 -36.72 32.83 -19.28
CA VAL A 65 -36.20 32.79 -17.91
C VAL A 65 -36.07 31.35 -17.40
N LEU A 66 -37.11 30.53 -17.60
CA LEU A 66 -37.09 29.13 -17.19
C LEU A 66 -36.02 28.33 -17.94
N GLY A 67 -35.81 28.62 -19.23
CA GLY A 67 -34.73 28.04 -20.02
C GLY A 67 -33.35 28.37 -19.46
N ILE A 68 -33.11 29.62 -19.05
CA ILE A 68 -31.84 30.03 -18.42
C ILE A 68 -31.63 29.30 -17.09
N VAL A 69 -32.68 29.17 -16.25
CA VAL A 69 -32.59 28.45 -14.98
C VAL A 69 -32.21 26.98 -15.19
N VAL A 70 -32.86 26.30 -16.13
CA VAL A 70 -32.53 24.89 -16.46
C VAL A 70 -31.10 24.77 -16.97
N LEU A 71 -30.64 25.70 -17.81
CA LEU A 71 -29.27 25.71 -18.33
C LEU A 71 -28.24 25.90 -17.20
N LEU A 72 -28.49 26.83 -16.27
CA LEU A 72 -27.61 27.06 -15.13
C LEU A 72 -27.55 25.84 -14.20
N VAL A 73 -28.68 25.19 -13.93
CA VAL A 73 -28.71 23.96 -13.11
C VAL A 73 -27.94 22.83 -13.80
N GLY A 74 -28.17 22.64 -15.11
CA GLY A 74 -27.45 21.64 -15.90
C GLY A 74 -25.94 21.89 -15.96
N TYR A 75 -25.53 23.16 -16.12
CA TYR A 75 -24.11 23.54 -16.12
C TYR A 75 -23.44 23.33 -14.76
N ASN A 76 -24.13 23.69 -13.66
CA ASN A 76 -23.63 23.49 -12.30
C ASN A 76 -23.49 21.99 -12.00
N TRP A 77 -24.49 21.19 -12.35
CA TRP A 77 -24.45 19.74 -12.26
C TRP A 77 -23.25 19.18 -13.04
N PHE A 78 -23.11 19.53 -14.32
CA PHE A 78 -22.01 19.04 -15.15
C PHE A 78 -20.63 19.40 -14.59
N THR A 79 -20.47 20.63 -14.09
CA THR A 79 -19.21 21.08 -13.48
C THR A 79 -18.90 20.33 -12.18
N ASN A 80 -19.91 20.10 -11.34
CA ASN A 80 -19.75 19.36 -10.10
C ASN A 80 -19.33 17.90 -10.35
N PHE A 81 -19.95 17.23 -11.31
CA PHE A 81 -19.56 15.87 -11.70
C PHE A 81 -18.11 15.78 -12.18
N LYS A 82 -17.67 16.73 -13.01
CA LYS A 82 -16.28 16.79 -13.49
C LYS A 82 -15.27 17.02 -12.36
N ASN A 83 -15.63 17.81 -11.35
CA ASN A 83 -14.77 18.04 -10.19
C ASN A 83 -14.71 16.79 -9.30
N GLN A 84 -15.84 16.14 -9.04
CA GLN A 84 -15.90 14.91 -8.27
C GLN A 84 -15.05 13.79 -8.90
N GLU A 85 -15.08 13.65 -10.22
CA GLU A 85 -14.27 12.66 -10.93
C GLU A 85 -12.76 12.91 -10.77
N LYS A 86 -12.32 14.18 -10.83
CA LYS A 86 -10.93 14.56 -10.56
C LYS A 86 -10.51 14.30 -9.11
N GLU A 87 -11.39 14.56 -8.15
CA GLU A 87 -11.13 14.28 -6.74
C GLU A 87 -10.99 12.78 -6.49
N ILE A 88 -11.89 11.97 -7.06
CA ILE A 88 -11.81 10.50 -7.00
C ILE A 88 -10.50 10.00 -7.62
N GLN A 89 -10.11 10.54 -8.77
CA GLN A 89 -8.86 10.15 -9.43
C GLN A 89 -7.62 10.56 -8.60
N THR A 90 -7.62 11.75 -8.03
CA THR A 90 -6.56 12.22 -7.12
C THR A 90 -6.46 11.34 -5.88
N LEU A 91 -7.60 11.00 -5.27
CA LEU A 91 -7.66 10.14 -4.10
C LEU A 91 -7.15 8.73 -4.42
N LYS A 92 -7.55 8.16 -5.56
CA LYS A 92 -7.07 6.86 -6.03
C LYS A 92 -5.54 6.86 -6.18
N ASN A 93 -4.99 7.87 -6.85
CA ASN A 93 -3.54 8.00 -7.04
C ASN A 93 -2.81 8.13 -5.70
N TYR A 94 -3.37 8.90 -4.76
CA TYR A 94 -2.82 9.04 -3.41
C TYR A 94 -2.80 7.70 -2.67
N VAL A 95 -3.93 6.97 -2.65
CA VAL A 95 -4.04 5.66 -2.00
C VAL A 95 -3.09 4.64 -2.63
N GLU A 96 -2.99 4.60 -3.96
CA GLU A 96 -2.05 3.70 -4.65
C GLU A 96 -0.60 4.03 -4.30
N LYS A 97 -0.26 5.31 -4.18
CA LYS A 97 1.09 5.75 -3.79
C LYS A 97 1.41 5.33 -2.35
N GLU A 98 0.53 5.61 -1.40
CA GLU A 98 0.68 5.22 0.00
C GLU A 98 0.79 3.69 0.15
N PHE A 99 -0.03 2.94 -0.59
CA PHE A 99 0.02 1.48 -0.58
C PHE A 99 1.34 0.94 -1.13
N ARG A 100 1.85 1.50 -2.25
CA ARG A 100 3.16 1.15 -2.79
C ARG A 100 4.28 1.48 -1.82
N GLN A 101 4.22 2.64 -1.15
CA GLN A 101 5.23 3.04 -0.18
C GLN A 101 5.25 2.08 1.01
N LYS A 102 4.09 1.77 1.60
CA LYS A 102 3.99 0.79 2.69
C LYS A 102 4.44 -0.61 2.27
N LYS A 103 4.15 -1.01 1.02
CA LYS A 103 4.63 -2.28 0.48
C LYS A 103 6.17 -2.32 0.42
N ILE A 104 6.80 -1.26 -0.10
CA ILE A 104 8.27 -1.17 -0.17
C ILE A 104 8.89 -1.14 1.23
N GLU A 105 8.29 -0.40 2.15
CA GLU A 105 8.74 -0.34 3.56
C GLU A 105 8.66 -1.71 4.22
N LEU A 106 7.54 -2.41 4.05
CA LEU A 106 7.33 -3.75 4.61
C LEU A 106 8.25 -4.80 3.97
N GLU A 107 8.45 -4.76 2.65
CA GLU A 107 9.40 -5.64 1.96
C GLU A 107 10.85 -5.34 2.43
N GLY A 108 11.17 -4.08 2.70
CA GLY A 108 12.46 -3.66 3.24
C GLY A 108 12.69 -4.15 4.66
N SER A 109 11.71 -3.98 5.56
CA SER A 109 11.82 -4.42 6.96
C SER A 109 11.89 -5.94 7.07
N ILE A 110 11.01 -6.67 6.36
CA ILE A 110 11.01 -8.14 6.32
C ILE A 110 12.33 -8.65 5.73
N GLY A 111 12.83 -8.01 4.66
CA GLY A 111 14.10 -8.39 4.06
C GLY A 111 15.30 -8.22 5.00
N GLN A 112 15.29 -7.18 5.85
CA GLN A 112 16.30 -6.98 6.88
C GLN A 112 16.18 -7.99 8.01
N GLU A 113 14.99 -8.21 8.55
CA GLU A 113 14.74 -9.20 9.62
C GLU A 113 15.15 -10.61 9.19
N ILE A 114 14.75 -11.04 7.98
CA ILE A 114 15.14 -12.34 7.42
C ILE A 114 16.66 -12.43 7.34
N LYS A 115 17.34 -11.38 6.86
CA LYS A 115 18.79 -11.37 6.71
C LYS A 115 19.51 -11.47 8.06
N ASP A 116 18.99 -10.82 9.09
CA ASP A 116 19.58 -10.87 10.43
C ASP A 116 19.34 -12.21 11.11
N ILE A 117 18.14 -12.80 10.96
CA ILE A 117 17.85 -14.18 11.40
C ILE A 117 18.80 -15.17 10.72
N TRP A 118 18.96 -15.11 9.39
CA TRP A 118 19.88 -15.99 8.67
C TRP A 118 21.34 -15.82 9.12
N ARG A 119 21.77 -14.60 9.45
CA ARG A 119 23.13 -14.35 9.95
C ARG A 119 23.33 -14.92 11.34
N GLU A 120 22.35 -14.75 12.23
CA GLU A 120 22.41 -15.26 13.60
C GLU A 120 22.39 -16.78 13.61
N GLU A 121 21.47 -17.39 12.86
CA GLU A 121 21.35 -18.84 12.75
C GLU A 121 22.58 -19.47 12.07
N SER A 122 23.08 -18.87 10.98
CA SER A 122 24.30 -19.33 10.32
C SER A 122 25.51 -19.26 11.25
N LYS A 123 25.62 -18.20 12.06
CA LYS A 123 26.69 -18.06 13.06
C LYS A 123 26.56 -19.11 14.16
N SER A 124 25.35 -19.38 14.64
CA SER A 124 25.07 -20.41 15.65
C SER A 124 25.41 -21.81 15.13
N LEU A 125 24.95 -22.15 13.93
CA LEU A 125 25.26 -23.44 13.29
C LEU A 125 26.75 -23.61 13.03
N TRP A 126 27.43 -22.55 12.56
CA TRP A 126 28.88 -22.59 12.40
C TRP A 126 29.59 -22.87 13.73
N PHE A 127 29.11 -22.26 14.81
CA PHE A 127 29.64 -22.51 16.14
C PHE A 127 29.44 -23.96 16.59
N GLU A 128 28.21 -24.47 16.49
CA GLU A 128 27.86 -25.84 16.88
C GLU A 128 28.62 -26.89 16.07
N VAL A 129 28.76 -26.70 14.76
CA VAL A 129 29.53 -27.61 13.90
C VAL A 129 30.99 -27.67 14.33
N ASN A 130 31.63 -26.54 14.61
CA ASN A 130 33.03 -26.54 15.07
C ASN A 130 33.17 -27.12 16.49
N GLU A 131 32.16 -26.93 17.35
CA GLU A 131 32.12 -27.57 18.68
C GLU A 131 32.08 -29.09 18.54
N LEU A 132 31.15 -29.62 17.75
CA LEU A 132 31.00 -31.05 17.51
C LEU A 132 32.26 -31.65 16.87
N GLN A 133 32.87 -30.96 15.92
CA GLN A 133 34.15 -31.37 15.34
C GLN A 133 35.26 -31.44 16.41
N TYR A 134 35.36 -30.44 17.28
CA TYR A 134 36.33 -30.47 18.39
C TYR A 134 36.08 -31.66 19.32
N GLN A 135 34.84 -31.92 19.72
CA GLN A 135 34.48 -33.04 20.59
C GLN A 135 34.77 -34.40 19.92
N PHE A 136 34.50 -34.52 18.62
CA PHE A 136 34.81 -35.71 17.83
C PHE A 136 36.32 -36.00 17.84
N TYR A 137 37.15 -34.99 17.57
CA TYR A 137 38.60 -35.17 17.57
C TYR A 137 39.16 -35.42 18.98
N LEU A 138 38.56 -34.83 20.02
CA LEU A 138 38.90 -35.13 21.40
C LEU A 138 38.58 -36.59 21.78
N ALA A 139 37.42 -37.11 21.35
CA ALA A 139 37.05 -38.50 21.57
C ALA A 139 38.04 -39.45 20.85
N LYS A 140 38.37 -39.18 19.59
CA LYS A 140 39.36 -39.94 18.81
C LYS A 140 40.76 -39.87 19.42
N PHE A 141 41.15 -38.71 19.93
CA PHE A 141 42.40 -38.55 20.67
C PHE A 141 42.44 -39.47 21.90
N ASN A 142 41.37 -39.51 22.70
CA ASN A 142 41.32 -40.36 23.89
C ASN A 142 41.34 -41.86 23.54
N GLU A 143 40.65 -42.26 22.47
CA GLU A 143 40.67 -43.62 21.93
C GLU A 143 42.11 -44.03 21.55
N TYR A 144 42.77 -43.26 20.67
CA TYR A 144 44.14 -43.55 20.24
C TYR A 144 45.16 -43.48 21.37
N LYS A 145 44.97 -42.59 22.34
CA LYS A 145 45.82 -42.52 23.53
C LYS A 145 45.68 -43.77 24.39
N SER A 146 44.46 -44.28 24.57
CA SER A 146 44.19 -45.52 25.30
C SER A 146 44.83 -46.72 24.62
N ASP A 147 44.81 -46.75 23.28
CA ASP A 147 45.42 -47.80 22.48
C ASP A 147 46.95 -47.64 22.32
N GLN A 148 47.54 -46.62 22.96
CA GLN A 148 48.97 -46.27 22.87
C GLN A 148 49.45 -45.98 21.44
N ILE A 149 48.56 -45.49 20.58
CA ILE A 149 48.86 -45.07 19.19
C ILE A 149 49.14 -43.57 19.18
N TYR A 150 50.34 -43.20 19.65
CA TYR A 150 50.72 -41.81 19.88
C TYR A 150 50.83 -40.95 18.60
N SER A 151 51.20 -41.56 17.47
CA SER A 151 51.28 -40.87 16.17
C SER A 151 49.92 -40.30 15.74
N LEU A 152 48.87 -41.11 15.81
CA LEU A 152 47.50 -40.70 15.50
C LEU A 152 46.98 -39.71 16.54
N SER A 153 47.34 -39.88 17.82
CA SER A 153 46.97 -38.95 18.88
C SER A 153 47.50 -37.53 18.61
N ILE A 154 48.76 -37.39 18.22
CA ILE A 154 49.36 -36.10 17.83
C ILE A 154 48.64 -35.48 16.63
N SER A 155 48.28 -36.29 15.63
CA SER A 155 47.50 -35.83 14.48
C SER A 155 46.11 -35.28 14.88
N GLN A 156 45.41 -35.94 15.81
CA GLN A 156 44.13 -35.42 16.31
C GLN A 156 44.30 -34.10 17.08
N ILE A 157 45.38 -33.95 17.87
CA ILE A 157 45.69 -32.69 18.57
C ILE A 157 45.86 -31.54 17.57
N LYS A 158 46.55 -31.77 16.45
CA LYS A 158 46.69 -30.76 15.37
C LYS A 158 45.32 -30.28 14.88
N LEU A 159 44.39 -31.20 14.61
CA LEU A 159 43.05 -30.86 14.15
C LEU A 159 42.28 -30.08 15.22
N MET A 160 42.36 -30.49 16.49
CA MET A 160 41.74 -29.78 17.62
C MET A 160 42.25 -28.35 17.77
N ILE A 161 43.57 -28.12 17.65
CA ILE A 161 44.19 -26.79 17.74
C ILE A 161 43.79 -25.93 16.54
N SER A 162 43.77 -26.49 15.33
CA SER A 162 43.32 -25.79 14.13
C SER A 162 41.88 -25.28 14.26
N ILE A 163 40.97 -26.12 14.74
CA ILE A 163 39.56 -25.74 15.01
C ILE A 163 39.48 -24.68 16.12
N SER A 164 40.23 -24.85 17.19
CA SER A 164 40.27 -23.89 18.30
C SER A 164 40.74 -22.52 17.85
N LYS A 165 41.75 -22.46 16.95
CA LYS A 165 42.24 -21.21 16.36
C LYS A 165 41.20 -20.57 15.45
N LYS A 166 40.48 -21.35 14.62
CA LYS A 166 39.38 -20.86 13.79
C LYS A 166 38.25 -20.23 14.64
N MET A 167 37.92 -20.84 15.78
CA MET A 167 36.93 -20.32 16.73
C MET A 167 37.45 -19.21 17.67
N LYS A 168 38.75 -18.88 17.60
CA LYS A 168 39.42 -17.94 18.52
C LYS A 168 39.32 -18.34 19.99
N TYR A 169 39.37 -19.63 20.28
CA TYR A 169 39.31 -20.19 21.64
C TYR A 169 40.70 -20.50 22.18
N GLU A 170 41.35 -19.46 22.69
CA GLU A 170 42.71 -19.52 23.24
C GLU A 170 42.88 -20.60 24.32
N PHE A 171 41.89 -20.75 25.21
CA PHE A 171 41.94 -21.78 26.26
C PHE A 171 42.02 -23.21 25.70
N ARG A 172 41.40 -23.48 24.54
CA ARG A 172 41.45 -24.80 23.90
C ARG A 172 42.74 -25.04 23.14
N VAL A 173 43.34 -23.97 22.60
CA VAL A 173 44.70 -24.03 22.03
C VAL A 173 45.68 -24.46 23.11
N LYS A 174 45.64 -23.80 24.28
CA LYS A 174 46.44 -24.18 25.45
C LYS A 174 46.24 -25.64 25.83
N LYS A 175 44.98 -26.07 25.98
CA LYS A 175 44.64 -27.45 26.35
C LYS A 175 45.16 -28.48 25.32
N GLY A 176 45.08 -28.15 24.02
CA GLY A 176 45.65 -28.97 22.96
C GLY A 176 47.18 -29.11 23.08
N LEU A 177 47.88 -28.02 23.39
CA LEU A 177 49.33 -28.07 23.63
C LEU A 177 49.70 -28.86 24.88
N ASP A 178 48.89 -28.77 25.95
CA ASP A 178 49.07 -29.59 27.15
C ASP A 178 48.90 -31.08 26.83
N TYR A 179 47.92 -31.45 26.00
CA TYR A 179 47.75 -32.83 25.50
C TYR A 179 48.96 -33.29 24.68
N LEU A 180 49.53 -32.41 23.85
CA LEU A 180 50.73 -32.70 23.07
C LEU A 180 51.91 -33.02 23.98
N VAL A 181 52.20 -32.16 24.95
CA VAL A 181 53.28 -32.38 25.92
C VAL A 181 53.07 -33.70 26.66
N ASN A 182 51.85 -33.99 27.09
CA ASN A 182 51.53 -35.24 27.78
C ASN A 182 51.79 -36.49 26.92
N VAL A 183 51.41 -36.47 25.64
CA VAL A 183 51.69 -37.59 24.72
C VAL A 183 53.19 -37.76 24.47
N LEU A 184 53.93 -36.66 24.34
CA LEU A 184 55.39 -36.71 24.18
C LEU A 184 56.07 -37.30 25.43
N GLU A 185 55.63 -36.92 26.63
CA GLU A 185 56.13 -37.49 27.89
C GLU A 185 55.86 -38.99 28.00
N LEU A 186 54.64 -39.43 27.64
CA LEU A 186 54.29 -40.86 27.62
C LEU A 186 55.18 -41.62 26.64
N THR A 187 55.37 -41.08 25.43
CA THR A 187 56.22 -41.67 24.39
C THR A 187 57.66 -41.85 24.88
N LEU A 188 58.21 -40.82 25.55
CA LEU A 188 59.55 -40.86 26.14
C LEU A 188 59.64 -41.89 27.27
N SER A 189 58.64 -41.94 28.15
CA SER A 189 58.62 -42.83 29.32
C SER A 189 58.56 -44.33 28.93
N GLU A 190 57.83 -44.66 27.87
CA GLU A 190 57.69 -46.04 27.39
C GLU A 190 58.87 -46.48 26.50
N LYS A 191 59.84 -45.59 26.24
CA LYS A 191 61.03 -45.84 25.39
C LYS A 191 60.68 -46.42 24.02
N ARG A 192 59.53 -46.07 23.44
CA ARG A 192 59.08 -46.57 22.14
C ARG A 192 59.84 -45.88 21.00
N LYS A 193 61.05 -46.37 20.69
CA LYS A 193 61.93 -45.88 19.61
C LYS A 193 61.23 -45.79 18.24
N SER A 194 60.35 -46.74 17.89
CA SER A 194 59.80 -46.84 16.53
C SER A 194 58.70 -45.83 16.19
N ILE A 195 58.33 -44.92 17.09
CA ILE A 195 57.16 -44.06 16.91
C ILE A 195 57.53 -42.72 16.28
N MET A 196 58.68 -42.11 16.61
CA MET A 196 59.06 -40.82 16.02
C MET A 196 59.69 -40.98 14.65
N THR A 197 58.82 -41.04 13.64
CA THR A 197 59.19 -40.80 12.25
C THR A 197 59.40 -39.30 12.02
N THR A 198 60.19 -38.95 11.00
CA THR A 198 60.38 -37.55 10.55
C THR A 198 59.05 -36.84 10.33
N ASP A 199 58.02 -37.56 9.88
CA ASP A 199 56.68 -37.02 9.68
C ASP A 199 56.02 -36.54 10.98
N LEU A 200 56.25 -37.22 12.10
CA LEU A 200 55.70 -36.78 13.39
C LEU A 200 56.37 -35.52 13.90
N VAL A 201 57.69 -35.41 13.76
CA VAL A 201 58.40 -34.19 14.14
C VAL A 201 57.85 -33.00 13.35
N SER A 202 57.64 -33.17 12.05
CA SER A 202 57.03 -32.14 11.20
C SER A 202 55.62 -31.75 11.66
N ILE A 203 54.77 -32.72 12.00
CA ILE A 203 53.42 -32.45 12.54
C ILE A 203 53.50 -31.66 13.85
N VAL A 204 54.43 -32.03 14.75
CA VAL A 204 54.61 -31.33 16.02
C VAL A 204 55.09 -29.90 15.80
N GLU A 205 56.09 -29.69 14.96
CA GLU A 205 56.56 -28.36 14.59
C GLU A 205 55.42 -27.51 14.00
N GLU A 206 54.58 -28.10 13.15
CA GLU A 206 53.41 -27.43 12.61
C GLU A 206 52.42 -27.04 13.73
N ILE A 207 52.11 -27.94 14.67
CA ILE A 207 51.28 -27.64 15.85
C ILE A 207 51.87 -26.45 16.63
N LEU A 208 53.18 -26.46 16.90
CA LEU A 208 53.84 -25.39 17.64
C LEU A 208 53.82 -24.08 16.86
N SER A 209 53.92 -24.11 15.54
CA SER A 209 53.80 -22.93 14.67
C SER A 209 52.39 -22.33 14.67
N MET A 210 51.35 -23.17 14.87
CA MET A 210 49.97 -22.68 14.98
C MET A 210 49.72 -21.91 16.27
N ALA A 211 50.47 -22.22 17.34
CA ALA A 211 50.40 -21.56 18.63
C ALA A 211 51.17 -20.24 18.63
N GLY A 212 50.53 -19.17 19.12
CA GLY A 212 51.17 -17.85 19.29
C GLY A 212 52.28 -17.84 20.34
N ASP A 213 53.00 -16.73 20.40
CA ASP A 213 54.16 -16.55 21.28
C ASP A 213 53.79 -16.54 22.77
N GLU A 214 52.52 -16.26 23.08
CA GLU A 214 51.94 -16.38 24.42
C GLU A 214 52.08 -17.80 25.01
N TYR A 215 52.30 -18.82 24.17
CA TYR A 215 52.53 -20.20 24.59
C TYR A 215 54.01 -20.61 24.61
N ALA A 216 54.95 -19.66 24.57
CA ALA A 216 56.40 -19.93 24.55
C ALA A 216 56.92 -20.92 25.63
N PRO A 217 56.41 -20.94 26.89
CA PRO A 217 56.84 -21.94 27.88
C PRO A 217 56.50 -23.38 27.46
N ILE A 218 55.29 -23.60 26.93
CA ILE A 218 54.83 -24.91 26.44
C ILE A 218 55.59 -25.26 25.14
N LYS A 219 55.74 -24.25 24.27
CA LYS A 219 56.76 -24.06 23.21
C LYS A 219 58.03 -24.88 23.45
N ARG A 220 58.78 -24.35 24.42
CA ARG A 220 60.11 -24.83 24.81
C ARG A 220 60.07 -26.23 25.41
N ARG A 221 59.07 -26.54 26.23
CA ARG A 221 58.93 -27.88 26.84
C ARG A 221 58.70 -28.97 25.78
N ALA A 222 57.83 -28.71 24.80
CA ALA A 222 57.60 -29.65 23.70
C ALA A 222 58.89 -29.90 22.90
N ASN A 223 59.63 -28.83 22.55
CA ASN A 223 60.91 -28.96 21.83
C ASN A 223 61.98 -29.74 22.61
N ASP A 224 62.10 -29.52 23.92
CA ASP A 224 63.01 -30.27 24.79
C ASP A 224 62.66 -31.78 24.80
N LEU A 225 61.37 -32.11 24.87
CA LEU A 225 60.91 -33.51 24.79
C LEU A 225 61.20 -34.15 23.43
N ILE A 226 61.00 -33.42 22.33
CA ILE A 226 61.32 -33.91 20.97
C ILE A 226 62.82 -34.21 20.87
N SER A 227 63.69 -33.31 21.33
CA SER A 227 65.14 -33.53 21.33
C SER A 227 65.52 -34.80 22.09
N LYS A 228 64.96 -34.99 23.29
CA LYS A 228 65.21 -36.20 24.11
C LYS A 228 64.73 -37.48 23.45
N ILE A 229 63.60 -37.44 22.75
CA ILE A 229 63.08 -38.60 22.01
C ILE A 229 63.97 -38.88 20.80
N HIS A 230 64.52 -37.85 20.15
CA HIS A 230 65.46 -38.01 19.05
C HIS A 230 66.78 -38.66 19.49
N ASP A 231 67.34 -38.26 20.65
CA ASP A 231 68.56 -38.84 21.22
C ASP A 231 68.40 -40.32 21.63
N LEU A 232 67.16 -40.77 21.84
CA LEU A 232 66.89 -42.19 22.10
C LEU A 232 67.00 -43.05 20.84
N ASN A 233 66.85 -42.51 19.63
CA ASN A 233 66.88 -43.29 18.40
C ASN A 233 68.29 -43.71 18.04
#